data_AF-A0A7K8BWR6-F1
#
_entry.id   AF-A0A7K8BWR6-F1
#
_cell.length_a   1.000
_cell.length_b   1.000
_cell.length_c   1.000
_cell.angle_alpha   90.00
_cell.angle_beta   90.00
_cell.angle_gamma   90.00
#
_symmetry.space_group_name_H-M   'P 1'
#
loop_
_entity.id
_entity.type
_entity.pdbx_description
1 polymer ?
#
loop_
_entity_poly.entity_id
_entity_poly.type
_entity_poly.pdbx_seq_one_letter_code
_entity_poly.pdbx_strand_id
1 'polypeptide(L)'
;WLGLKKIYSIASQGNYVLRIELQDWRGSRRHVEYSFSLGGPGTNYSLQLSRMSGSIPNALPEHTELRFSTADRAGDTASDFNCPENHLGGWWHSECEETNLNGKYVTPRPRGRLDRGKGLYWKPKKGRYYLLKSTKIMIHPTDLKSFD
;
A
#
# COMPACT_ATOMS: atom_id res chain seq x y z
N TRP A 1 -0.52 12.40 -1.71
CA TRP A 1 -0.97 11.89 -0.40
C TRP A 1 -2.06 12.80 0.14
N LEU A 2 -3.23 12.27 0.52
CA LEU A 2 -4.36 13.08 1.01
C LEU A 2 -4.23 13.45 2.51
N GLY A 3 -3.57 12.59 3.30
CA GLY A 3 -3.41 12.75 4.76
C GLY A 3 -4.32 11.81 5.56
N LEU A 4 -3.75 11.09 6.55
CA LEU A 4 -4.46 10.06 7.32
C LEU A 4 -5.73 10.59 7.98
N LYS A 5 -5.68 11.77 8.61
CA LYS A 5 -6.86 12.38 9.26
C LYS A 5 -8.01 12.59 8.27
N LYS A 6 -7.72 13.03 7.04
CA LYS A 6 -8.74 13.25 6.00
C LYS A 6 -9.26 11.92 5.47
N ILE A 7 -8.37 10.96 5.20
CA ILE A 7 -8.77 9.62 4.71
C ILE A 7 -9.65 8.93 5.75
N TYR A 8 -9.26 8.93 7.02
CA TYR A 8 -10.06 8.41 8.13
C TYR A 8 -11.42 9.10 8.22
N SER A 9 -11.45 10.43 8.15
CA SER A 9 -12.70 11.20 8.20
C SER A 9 -13.66 10.90 7.04
N ILE A 10 -13.17 10.45 5.87
CA ILE A 10 -14.00 10.03 4.74
C ILE A 10 -14.45 8.58 4.95
N ALA A 11 -13.50 7.69 5.27
CA ALA A 11 -13.76 6.27 5.47
C ALA A 11 -14.72 6.01 6.65
N SER A 12 -14.79 6.91 7.64
CA SER A 12 -15.71 6.80 8.77
C SER A 12 -17.16 7.18 8.44
N GLN A 13 -17.45 7.71 7.24
CA GLN A 13 -18.79 8.17 6.87
C GLN A 13 -19.69 7.05 6.34
N GLY A 14 -19.15 5.87 6.07
CA GLY A 14 -19.90 4.76 5.52
C GLY A 14 -19.00 3.65 4.99
N ASN A 15 -19.56 2.79 4.15
CA ASN A 15 -18.81 1.69 3.56
C ASN A 15 -18.13 2.15 2.26
N TYR A 16 -16.82 1.95 2.21
CA TYR A 16 -16.00 2.27 1.05
C TYR A 16 -15.20 1.04 0.61
N VAL A 17 -14.88 0.99 -0.67
CA VAL A 17 -13.93 0.08 -1.28
C VAL A 17 -12.61 0.81 -1.48
N LEU A 18 -11.51 0.17 -1.07
CA LEU A 18 -10.15 0.62 -1.36
C LEU A 18 -9.71 0.01 -2.69
N ARG A 19 -9.36 0.85 -3.66
CA ARG A 19 -8.81 0.44 -4.95
C ARG A 19 -7.36 0.86 -5.09
N ILE A 20 -6.49 -0.09 -5.41
CA ILE A 20 -5.08 0.15 -5.71
C ILE A 20 -4.86 -0.14 -7.20
N GLU A 21 -4.28 0.81 -7.92
CA GLU A 21 -3.88 0.65 -9.32
C GLU A 21 -2.38 0.82 -9.47
N LEU A 22 -1.77 -0.09 -10.24
CA LEU A 22 -0.35 -0.13 -10.52
C LEU A 22 -0.12 -0.10 -12.04
N GLN A 23 0.89 0.64 -12.47
CA GLN A 23 1.40 0.59 -13.85
C GLN A 23 2.91 0.37 -13.84
N ASP A 24 3.39 -0.60 -14.63
CA ASP A 24 4.83 -0.81 -14.83
C ASP A 24 5.40 0.03 -16.00
N TRP A 25 6.72 -0.02 -16.16
CA TRP A 25 7.42 0.70 -17.23
C TRP A 25 7.19 0.13 -18.65
N ARG A 26 6.58 -1.07 -18.76
CA ARG A 26 6.19 -1.69 -20.03
C ARG A 26 4.75 -1.35 -20.43
N GLY A 27 4.02 -0.61 -19.58
CA GLY A 27 2.63 -0.22 -19.82
C GLY A 27 1.60 -1.20 -19.27
N SER A 28 2.00 -2.30 -18.62
CA SER A 28 1.05 -3.22 -17.99
C SER A 28 0.37 -2.51 -16.83
N ARG A 29 -0.96 -2.53 -16.82
CA ARG A 29 -1.79 -2.01 -15.73
C ARG A 29 -2.46 -3.15 -14.98
N ARG A 30 -2.52 -3.04 -13.66
CA ARG A 30 -3.17 -4.01 -12.76
C ARG A 30 -3.90 -3.25 -11.66
N HIS A 31 -4.94 -3.86 -11.11
CA HIS A 31 -5.64 -3.32 -9.96
C HIS A 31 -6.02 -4.40 -8.95
N VAL A 32 -6.34 -3.98 -7.74
CA VAL A 32 -6.93 -4.80 -6.69
C VAL A 32 -7.92 -3.95 -5.91
N GLU A 33 -9.00 -4.57 -5.47
CA GLU A 33 -10.02 -3.94 -4.64
C GLU A 33 -10.21 -4.71 -3.34
N TYR A 34 -10.39 -3.96 -2.27
CA TYR A 34 -10.55 -4.46 -0.92
C TYR A 34 -11.77 -3.81 -0.26
N SER A 35 -12.52 -4.60 0.50
CA SER A 35 -13.22 -4.03 1.64
C SER A 35 -12.17 -3.75 2.71
N PHE A 36 -12.30 -2.62 3.40
CA PHE A 36 -11.29 -2.20 4.37
C PHE A 36 -11.93 -1.55 5.59
N SER A 37 -11.21 -1.63 6.71
CA SER A 37 -11.44 -0.80 7.88
C SER A 37 -10.19 0.02 8.16
N LEU A 38 -10.38 1.28 8.53
CA LEU A 38 -9.30 2.20 8.89
C LEU A 38 -9.56 2.75 10.28
N GLY A 39 -8.65 2.46 11.21
CA GLY A 39 -8.66 2.99 12.56
C GLY A 39 -8.31 4.48 12.63
N GLY A 40 -8.59 5.08 13.78
CA GLY A 40 -8.31 6.48 14.03
C GLY A 40 -6.90 6.73 14.57
N PRO A 41 -6.62 7.96 15.05
CA PRO A 41 -5.34 8.31 15.66
C PRO A 41 -4.92 7.39 16.82
N GLY A 42 -5.89 6.91 17.63
CA GLY A 42 -5.63 6.07 18.79
C GLY A 42 -5.13 4.65 18.47
N THR A 43 -5.29 4.18 17.22
CA THR A 43 -4.77 2.87 16.77
C THR A 43 -3.61 3.03 15.78
N ASN A 44 -3.00 4.22 15.72
CA ASN A 44 -2.02 4.59 14.70
C ASN A 44 -2.54 4.36 13.27
N TYR A 45 -3.82 4.71 13.05
CA TYR A 45 -4.49 4.55 11.77
C TYR A 45 -4.38 3.12 11.21
N SER A 46 -4.63 2.13 12.07
CA SER A 46 -4.55 0.72 11.70
C SER A 46 -5.43 0.38 10.49
N LEU A 47 -4.94 -0.46 9.59
CA LEU A 47 -5.61 -0.89 8.37
C LEU A 47 -5.85 -2.40 8.43
N GLN A 48 -7.07 -2.82 8.12
CA GLN A 48 -7.40 -4.21 7.85
C GLN A 48 -8.07 -4.32 6.48
N LEU A 49 -7.75 -5.37 5.73
CA LEU A 49 -8.17 -5.56 4.34
C LEU A 49 -8.80 -6.94 4.15
N SER A 50 -9.83 -7.02 3.30
CA SER A 50 -10.36 -8.28 2.77
C SER A 50 -10.57 -8.14 1.27
N ARG A 51 -9.93 -9.00 0.48
CA ARG A 51 -9.94 -8.86 -0.98
C ARG A 51 -11.34 -9.08 -1.55
N MET A 52 -11.73 -8.18 -2.44
CA MET A 52 -12.96 -8.28 -3.22
C MET A 52 -12.68 -8.73 -4.65
N SER A 53 -11.71 -8.09 -5.32
CA SER A 53 -11.45 -8.31 -6.75
C SER A 53 -10.02 -7.96 -7.16
N GLY A 54 -9.65 -8.29 -8.40
CA GLY A 54 -8.45 -7.80 -9.06
C GLY A 54 -7.26 -8.76 -9.12
N SER A 55 -6.22 -8.32 -9.83
CA SER A 55 -5.17 -9.17 -10.43
C SER A 55 -3.76 -8.91 -9.91
N ILE A 56 -3.63 -8.14 -8.82
CA ILE A 56 -2.35 -7.93 -8.13
C ILE A 56 -2.25 -8.96 -6.99
N PRO A 57 -1.49 -10.05 -7.13
CA PRO A 57 -1.28 -10.98 -6.03
C PRO A 57 -0.45 -10.29 -4.94
N ASN A 58 -0.84 -10.50 -3.68
CA ASN A 58 -0.16 -9.98 -2.49
C ASN A 58 0.14 -8.48 -2.54
N ALA A 59 -0.84 -7.66 -2.92
CA ALA A 59 -0.62 -6.21 -2.94
C ALA A 59 -0.39 -5.66 -1.52
N LEU A 60 -1.19 -6.12 -0.55
CA LEU A 60 -1.05 -5.87 0.88
C LEU A 60 -1.51 -7.12 1.65
N PRO A 61 -1.03 -7.34 2.89
CA PRO A 61 -1.55 -8.37 3.77
C PRO A 61 -3.06 -8.24 3.98
N GLU A 62 -3.75 -9.38 3.92
CA GLU A 62 -5.20 -9.49 4.05
C GLU A 62 -5.51 -10.14 5.41
N HIS A 63 -6.61 -9.75 6.05
CA HIS A 63 -7.06 -10.28 7.35
C HIS A 63 -6.08 -10.10 8.51
N THR A 64 -5.13 -9.16 8.40
CA THR A 64 -4.18 -8.78 9.45
C THR A 64 -4.28 -7.29 9.72
N GLU A 65 -4.18 -6.90 10.99
CA GLU A 65 -4.09 -5.49 11.38
C GLU A 65 -2.69 -4.95 11.12
N LEU A 66 -2.60 -3.92 10.28
CA LEU A 66 -1.35 -3.23 9.96
C LEU A 66 -1.40 -1.82 10.55
N ARG A 67 -0.38 -1.40 11.29
CA ARG A 67 -0.31 -0.04 11.86
C ARG A 67 0.48 0.88 10.92
N PHE A 68 0.06 2.14 10.83
CA PHE A 68 0.79 3.12 10.04
C PHE A 68 2.03 3.59 10.79
N SER A 69 3.19 3.50 10.14
CA SER A 69 4.46 3.91 10.74
C SER A 69 5.21 4.88 9.83
N THR A 70 5.99 5.77 10.44
CA THR A 70 6.87 6.75 9.78
C THR A 70 8.28 6.62 10.35
N ALA A 71 9.29 7.20 9.68
CA ALA A 71 10.68 7.07 10.09
C ALA A 71 10.94 7.58 11.53
N ASP A 72 10.24 8.62 11.95
CA ASP A 72 10.31 9.22 13.29
C ASP A 72 9.48 8.47 14.35
N ARG A 73 8.64 7.52 13.94
CA ARG A 73 7.76 6.71 14.82
C ARG A 73 7.98 5.20 14.67
N ALA A 74 9.08 4.81 14.04
CA ALA A 74 9.41 3.40 13.78
C ALA A 74 9.72 2.61 15.07
N GLY A 75 10.04 3.29 16.18
CA GLY A 75 10.46 2.67 17.44
C GLY A 75 9.51 1.61 18.02
N ASP A 76 8.21 1.70 17.74
CA ASP A 76 7.19 0.80 18.32
C ASP A 76 6.76 -0.34 17.37
N THR A 77 7.25 -0.37 16.13
CA THR A 77 6.85 -1.36 15.10
C THR A 77 8.02 -2.00 14.36
N ALA A 78 9.18 -1.34 14.33
CA ALA A 78 10.39 -1.85 13.67
C ALA A 78 11.22 -2.77 14.57
N SER A 79 10.97 -2.79 15.89
CA SER A 79 11.75 -3.58 16.86
C SER A 79 11.58 -5.08 16.71
N ASP A 80 10.46 -5.54 16.14
CA ASP A 80 10.09 -6.96 16.14
C ASP A 80 10.54 -7.70 14.89
N PHE A 81 10.98 -7.00 13.85
CA PHE A 81 11.27 -7.61 12.55
C PHE A 81 12.68 -7.29 12.08
N ASN A 82 13.52 -8.34 12.01
CA ASN A 82 14.91 -8.27 11.58
C ASN A 82 15.00 -8.13 10.03
N CYS A 83 14.37 -7.10 9.49
CA CYS A 83 14.28 -6.88 8.05
C CYS A 83 15.47 -6.05 7.57
N PRO A 84 16.26 -6.53 6.59
CA PRO A 84 17.49 -5.87 6.15
C PRO A 84 17.27 -4.58 5.32
N GLU A 85 16.03 -4.13 5.14
CA GLU A 85 15.69 -2.99 4.28
C GLU A 85 15.20 -1.79 5.10
N ASN A 86 15.87 -0.63 4.95
CA ASN A 86 15.42 0.64 5.53
C ASN A 86 14.19 1.14 4.77
N HIS A 87 12.99 0.84 5.28
CA HIS A 87 11.75 1.31 4.68
C HIS A 87 11.67 2.84 4.72
N LEU A 88 11.52 3.44 3.53
CA LEU A 88 11.34 4.90 3.39
C LEU A 88 9.87 5.20 3.10
N GLY A 89 9.37 6.27 3.72
CA GLY A 89 7.99 6.71 3.56
C GLY A 89 7.05 6.14 4.63
N GLY A 90 5.95 6.86 4.87
CA GLY A 90 4.93 6.40 5.79
C GLY A 90 4.04 5.33 5.15
N TRP A 91 3.87 4.19 5.81
CA TRP A 91 3.14 3.05 5.25
C TRP A 91 2.57 2.13 6.33
N TRP A 92 1.66 1.25 5.92
CA TRP A 92 1.16 0.12 6.72
C TRP A 92 2.12 -1.06 6.56
N HIS A 93 3.23 -0.98 7.26
CA HIS A 93 4.32 -1.96 7.18
C HIS A 93 3.92 -3.30 7.80
N SER A 94 4.41 -4.39 7.22
CA SER A 94 4.30 -5.76 7.74
C SER A 94 5.69 -6.41 7.79
N GLU A 95 5.80 -7.62 8.34
CA GLU A 95 7.04 -8.42 8.32
C GLU A 95 7.70 -8.42 6.94
N CYS A 96 8.85 -7.75 6.85
CA CYS A 96 9.80 -7.74 5.73
C CYS A 96 9.21 -7.48 4.33
N GLU A 97 8.25 -6.56 4.26
CA GLU A 97 7.62 -5.92 3.09
C GLU A 97 7.55 -6.71 1.76
N GLU A 98 6.32 -6.91 1.27
CA GLU A 98 6.07 -7.34 -0.12
C GLU A 98 5.72 -6.17 -1.07
N THR A 99 5.35 -4.98 -0.54
CA THR A 99 4.91 -3.80 -1.33
C THR A 99 5.08 -2.48 -0.55
N ASN A 100 5.72 -1.47 -1.15
CA ASN A 100 5.76 -0.10 -0.62
C ASN A 100 5.40 0.91 -1.72
N LEU A 101 4.17 1.44 -1.66
CA LEU A 101 3.66 2.38 -2.67
C LEU A 101 3.95 3.86 -2.34
N ASN A 102 4.55 4.12 -1.18
CA ASN A 102 5.01 5.44 -0.74
C ASN A 102 6.55 5.56 -0.72
N GLY A 103 7.24 4.57 -1.31
CA GLY A 103 8.69 4.56 -1.46
C GLY A 103 9.20 5.62 -2.43
N LYS A 104 10.52 5.75 -2.53
CA LYS A 104 11.16 6.73 -3.43
C LYS A 104 10.78 6.44 -4.89
N TYR A 105 10.37 7.48 -5.61
CA TYR A 105 10.17 7.36 -7.04
C TYR A 105 11.53 7.21 -7.75
N VAL A 106 11.77 6.06 -8.37
CA VAL A 106 13.02 5.74 -9.07
C VAL A 106 12.72 5.32 -10.50
N THR A 107 13.38 5.95 -11.46
CA THR A 107 13.30 5.57 -12.87
C THR A 107 14.29 4.44 -13.18
N PRO A 108 13.94 3.46 -14.04
CA PRO A 108 14.85 2.40 -14.45
C PRO A 108 16.10 2.99 -15.09
N ARG A 109 17.28 2.60 -14.62
CA ARG A 109 18.56 2.94 -15.27
C ARG A 109 18.95 1.81 -16.23
N PRO A 110 19.47 2.13 -17.43
CA PRO A 110 19.84 1.11 -18.44
C PRO A 110 20.84 0.05 -17.94
N ARG A 111 21.68 0.37 -16.94
CA ARG A 111 22.72 -0.53 -16.40
C ARG A 111 22.87 -0.47 -14.87
N GLY A 112 21.84 0.00 -14.15
CA GLY A 112 21.89 0.15 -12.70
C GLY A 112 21.24 -1.02 -11.98
N ARG A 113 21.91 -1.57 -10.95
CA ARG A 113 21.27 -2.45 -9.98
C ARG A 113 20.12 -1.67 -9.33
N LEU A 114 18.92 -2.25 -9.28
CA LEU A 114 17.82 -1.68 -8.49
C LEU A 114 18.34 -1.45 -7.07
N ASP A 115 18.17 -0.23 -6.55
CA ASP A 115 18.34 0.02 -5.12
C ASP A 115 17.12 -0.60 -4.42
N ARG A 116 17.24 -1.90 -4.11
CA ARG A 116 16.19 -2.71 -3.50
C ARG A 116 15.85 -2.12 -2.13
N GLY A 117 14.57 -2.07 -1.78
CA GLY A 117 14.08 -1.56 -0.49
C GLY A 117 13.84 -0.05 -0.38
N LYS A 118 14.23 0.75 -1.38
CA LYS A 118 14.01 2.22 -1.33
C LYS A 118 13.02 2.73 -2.37
N GLY A 119 12.72 1.95 -3.40
CA GLY A 119 11.94 2.37 -4.55
C GLY A 119 10.43 2.17 -4.44
N LEU A 120 9.68 2.70 -5.39
CA LEU A 120 8.29 2.34 -5.66
C LEU A 120 8.24 0.99 -6.37
N TYR A 121 7.95 -0.08 -5.63
CA TYR A 121 7.96 -1.44 -6.16
C TYR A 121 6.80 -2.31 -5.68
N TRP A 122 6.56 -3.38 -6.42
CA TRP A 122 5.68 -4.49 -6.04
C TRP A 122 6.41 -5.81 -6.27
N LYS A 123 6.30 -6.76 -5.34
CA LYS A 123 6.91 -8.09 -5.45
C LYS A 123 5.84 -9.18 -5.26
N PRO A 124 5.54 -10.00 -6.28
CA PRO A 124 4.70 -11.18 -6.07
C PRO A 124 5.45 -12.23 -5.23
N LYS A 125 4.69 -13.08 -4.52
CA LYS A 125 5.21 -14.22 -3.71
C LYS A 125 6.24 -15.08 -4.45
N LYS A 126 6.03 -15.29 -5.75
CA LYS A 126 6.96 -15.94 -6.67
C LYS A 126 7.22 -15.00 -7.84
N GLY A 127 8.44 -14.52 -8.00
CA GLY A 127 8.82 -13.67 -9.13
C GLY A 127 9.90 -12.64 -8.81
N ARG A 128 10.11 -11.72 -9.74
CA ARG A 128 11.07 -10.61 -9.61
C ARG A 128 10.33 -9.36 -9.11
N TYR A 129 11.08 -8.43 -8.52
CA TYR A 129 10.57 -7.09 -8.18
C TYR A 129 10.16 -6.34 -9.46
N TYR A 130 8.99 -5.73 -9.42
CA TYR A 130 8.49 -4.85 -10.46
C TYR A 130 8.66 -3.41 -10.01
N LEU A 131 9.49 -2.65 -10.75
CA LEU A 131 9.49 -1.19 -10.61
C LEU A 131 8.21 -0.64 -11.20
N LEU A 132 7.57 0.22 -10.44
CA LEU A 132 6.31 0.83 -10.82
C LEU A 132 6.60 2.20 -11.45
N LYS A 133 5.92 2.48 -12.56
CA LYS A 133 5.92 3.79 -13.22
C LYS A 133 4.92 4.74 -12.55
N SER A 134 3.80 4.21 -12.07
CA SER A 134 2.81 4.98 -11.31
C SER A 134 1.99 4.08 -10.39
N THR A 135 1.53 4.67 -9.30
CA THR A 135 0.55 4.08 -8.38
C THR A 135 -0.59 5.05 -8.11
N LYS A 136 -1.78 4.49 -7.87
CA LYS A 136 -2.93 5.23 -7.35
C LYS A 136 -3.59 4.41 -6.26
N ILE A 137 -3.93 5.07 -5.16
CA ILE A 137 -4.73 4.51 -4.07
C ILE A 137 -5.95 5.39 -3.97
N MET A 138 -7.13 4.78 -4.09
CA MET A 138 -8.41 5.47 -4.19
C MET A 138 -9.40 4.78 -3.27
N ILE A 139 -10.41 5.53 -2.81
CA ILE A 139 -11.57 4.97 -2.14
C ILE A 139 -12.84 5.42 -2.86
N HIS A 140 -13.84 4.56 -2.96
CA HIS A 140 -15.16 4.89 -3.48
C HIS A 140 -16.25 4.20 -2.66
N PRO A 141 -17.48 4.74 -2.58
CA PRO A 141 -18.58 4.09 -1.88
C PRO A 141 -18.86 2.69 -2.44
N THR A 142 -19.29 1.77 -1.57
CA THR A 142 -19.68 0.40 -1.98
C THR A 142 -20.95 0.41 -2.83
N ASP A 143 -21.85 1.35 -2.56
CA ASP A 143 -23.10 1.53 -3.30
C ASP A 143 -22.98 2.72 -4.25
N LEU A 144 -22.60 2.46 -5.50
CA LEU A 144 -23.10 3.29 -6.58
C LEU A 144 -24.53 2.80 -6.85
N LYS A 145 -25.52 3.35 -6.15
CA LYS A 145 -26.85 3.37 -6.76
C LYS A 145 -26.64 4.08 -8.09
N SER A 146 -26.88 3.37 -9.20
CA SER A 146 -27.05 4.01 -10.48
C SER A 146 -28.05 5.14 -10.25
N PHE A 147 -27.60 6.37 -10.45
CA PHE A 147 -28.55 7.44 -10.69
C PHE A 147 -29.07 7.17 -12.11
N ASP A 148 -30.06 6.27 -12.18
CA ASP A 148 -30.91 6.11 -13.37
C ASP A 148 -31.77 7.36 -13.54
#